data_AF-A0A378QWQ2-F1
#
_entry.id   AF-A0A378QWQ2-F1
#
_cell.length_a   1.000
_cell.length_b   1.000
_cell.length_c   1.000
_cell.angle_alpha   90.00
_cell.angle_beta   90.00
_cell.angle_gamma   90.00
#
_symmetry.space_group_name_H-M   'P 1'
#
loop_
_entity.id
_entity.type
_entity.pdbx_description
1 polymer ?
#
loop_
_entity_poly.entity_id
_entity_poly.type
_entity_poly.pdbx_seq_one_letter_code
_entity_poly.pdbx_strand_id
1 'polypeptide(L)'
;MSNKDFQAFLNYERNKDEVENKIGEYSANIATKQQEITDYLEGKQTKIEGFSDKLDDLKSRYNFVLLNKGFEELLGKKETDAFILMMSLIAMGILIVFLFFHNIYQNYSDDVMWGKIAISIGLELILIYFFRIMLIKHNSLKTQIMQLELRVALCQFIQDYAKYAKEIKQDDPSALEKFENVIFSNILADSNDLPSTFDGVEQIGNLIKNMKG
;
A
#
# COMPACT_ATOMS: atom_id res chain seq x y z
N MET A 1 -30.16 -42.88 84.93
CA MET A 1 -30.57 -41.94 83.87
C MET A 1 -29.34 -41.51 83.06
N SER A 2 -28.59 -42.45 82.43
CA SER A 2 -27.21 -42.11 81.99
C SER A 2 -26.69 -42.75 80.69
N ASN A 3 -27.37 -43.71 80.05
CA ASN A 3 -26.80 -44.38 78.85
C ASN A 3 -27.39 -43.82 77.53
N LYS A 4 -28.70 -43.56 77.48
CA LYS A 4 -29.38 -43.03 76.28
C LYS A 4 -28.97 -41.60 75.95
N ASP A 5 -28.87 -40.72 76.94
CA ASP A 5 -28.52 -39.31 76.73
C ASP A 5 -27.06 -39.15 76.27
N PHE A 6 -26.17 -40.00 76.78
CA PHE A 6 -24.77 -40.06 76.34
C PHE A 6 -24.64 -40.59 74.90
N GLN A 7 -25.41 -41.62 74.52
CA GLN A 7 -25.44 -42.07 73.12
C GLN A 7 -26.06 -41.05 72.16
N ALA A 8 -27.04 -40.27 72.62
CA ALA A 8 -27.61 -39.18 71.83
C ALA A 8 -26.57 -38.07 71.57
N PHE A 9 -25.76 -37.72 72.59
CA PHE A 9 -24.66 -36.78 72.44
C PHE A 9 -23.59 -37.26 71.45
N LEU A 10 -23.12 -38.51 71.57
CA LEU A 10 -22.13 -39.07 70.65
C LEU A 10 -22.65 -39.16 69.20
N ASN A 11 -23.93 -39.45 68.99
CA ASN A 11 -24.54 -39.43 67.65
C ASN A 11 -24.68 -38.02 67.09
N TYR A 12 -24.98 -37.03 67.93
CA TYR A 12 -25.03 -35.63 67.52
C TYR A 12 -23.65 -35.13 67.09
N GLU A 13 -22.61 -35.42 67.87
CA GLU A 13 -21.22 -35.05 67.57
C GLU A 13 -20.74 -35.70 66.27
N ARG A 14 -21.01 -37.00 66.08
CA ARG A 14 -20.71 -37.73 64.84
C ARG A 14 -21.42 -37.15 63.61
N ASN A 15 -22.71 -36.83 63.74
CA ASN A 15 -23.48 -36.25 62.64
C ASN A 15 -23.01 -34.82 62.32
N LYS A 16 -22.58 -34.06 63.33
CA LYS A 16 -22.01 -32.72 63.15
C LYS A 16 -20.70 -32.80 62.35
N ASP A 17 -19.80 -33.70 62.73
CA ASP A 17 -18.53 -33.92 62.00
C ASP A 17 -18.75 -34.41 60.57
N GLU A 18 -19.78 -35.24 60.32
CA GLU A 18 -20.14 -35.68 58.97
C GLU A 18 -20.67 -34.53 58.11
N VAL A 19 -21.44 -33.62 58.70
CA VAL A 19 -21.94 -32.41 58.02
C VAL A 19 -20.80 -31.43 57.74
N GLU A 20 -19.91 -31.19 58.69
CA GLU A 20 -18.73 -30.33 58.49
C GLU A 20 -17.81 -30.87 57.39
N ASN A 21 -17.57 -32.19 57.34
CA ASN A 21 -16.82 -32.82 56.26
C ASN A 21 -17.50 -32.66 54.89
N LYS A 22 -18.82 -32.88 54.80
CA LYS A 22 -19.57 -32.68 53.54
C LYS A 22 -19.54 -31.21 53.10
N ILE A 23 -19.67 -30.26 54.03
CA ILE A 23 -19.54 -28.82 53.71
C ILE A 23 -18.13 -28.51 53.19
N GLY A 24 -17.09 -29.08 53.81
CA GLY A 24 -15.71 -28.99 53.32
C GLY A 24 -15.55 -29.53 51.90
N GLU A 25 -16.10 -30.71 51.62
CA GLU A 25 -16.04 -31.36 50.31
C GLU A 25 -16.81 -30.58 49.23
N TYR A 26 -18.01 -30.06 49.54
CA TYR A 26 -18.77 -29.22 48.61
C TYR A 26 -18.09 -27.88 48.35
N SER A 27 -17.52 -27.24 49.37
CA SER A 27 -16.80 -25.97 49.21
C SER A 27 -15.52 -26.14 48.39
N ALA A 28 -14.77 -27.23 48.60
CA ALA A 28 -13.64 -27.61 47.76
C ALA A 28 -14.06 -27.82 46.30
N ASN A 29 -15.10 -28.62 46.04
CA ASN A 29 -15.62 -28.87 44.69
C ASN A 29 -16.13 -27.60 43.99
N ILE A 30 -16.75 -26.68 44.73
CA ILE A 30 -17.18 -25.38 44.19
C ILE A 30 -15.97 -24.55 43.79
N ALA A 31 -14.93 -24.49 44.62
CA ALA A 31 -13.70 -23.78 44.31
C ALA A 31 -13.00 -24.37 43.08
N THR A 32 -12.93 -25.71 42.96
CA THR A 32 -12.34 -26.37 41.78
C THR A 32 -13.11 -26.03 40.51
N LYS A 33 -14.44 -26.10 40.54
CA LYS A 33 -15.28 -25.74 39.38
C LYS A 33 -15.19 -24.26 39.03
N GLN A 34 -15.10 -23.36 40.02
CA GLN A 34 -14.88 -21.94 39.78
C GLN A 34 -13.54 -21.70 39.08
N GLN A 35 -12.50 -22.42 39.47
CA GLN A 35 -11.19 -22.35 38.82
C GLN A 35 -11.25 -22.89 37.38
N GLU A 36 -11.86 -24.06 37.14
CA GLU A 36 -12.03 -24.61 35.79
C GLU A 36 -12.82 -23.68 34.85
N ILE A 37 -13.88 -23.03 35.36
CA ILE A 37 -14.66 -22.05 34.60
C ILE A 37 -13.81 -20.81 34.30
N THR A 38 -13.01 -20.34 35.27
CA THR A 38 -12.14 -19.17 35.10
C THR A 38 -11.06 -19.46 34.05
N ASP A 39 -10.39 -20.60 34.15
CA ASP A 39 -9.39 -21.06 33.17
C ASP A 39 -9.99 -21.22 31.77
N TYR A 40 -11.23 -21.74 31.67
CA TYR A 40 -11.95 -21.85 30.40
C TYR A 40 -12.31 -20.48 29.81
N LEU A 41 -12.74 -19.53 30.64
CA LEU A 41 -13.07 -18.16 30.22
C LEU A 41 -11.83 -17.39 29.79
N GLU A 42 -10.73 -17.48 30.55
CA GLU A 42 -9.44 -16.89 30.17
C GLU A 42 -8.97 -17.48 28.83
N GLY A 43 -8.98 -18.80 28.67
CA GLY A 43 -8.58 -19.45 27.42
C GLY A 43 -9.45 -19.08 26.23
N LYS A 44 -10.75 -18.78 26.43
CA LYS A 44 -11.63 -18.22 25.40
C LYS A 44 -11.30 -16.76 25.11
N GLN A 45 -11.05 -15.96 26.14
CA GLN A 45 -10.70 -14.55 26.01
C GLN A 45 -9.41 -14.38 25.20
N THR A 46 -8.36 -15.14 25.51
CA THR A 46 -7.10 -15.11 24.74
C THR A 46 -7.30 -15.49 23.27
N LYS A 47 -8.20 -16.44 22.97
CA LYS A 47 -8.56 -16.80 21.59
C LYS A 47 -9.31 -15.69 20.87
N ILE A 48 -10.23 -15.02 21.56
CA ILE A 48 -11.00 -13.89 21.01
C ILE A 48 -10.07 -12.71 20.72
N GLU A 49 -9.16 -12.38 21.64
CA GLU A 49 -8.13 -11.35 21.44
C GLU A 49 -7.24 -11.71 20.23
N GLY A 50 -6.75 -12.95 20.16
CA GLY A 50 -5.96 -13.42 19.02
C GLY A 50 -6.73 -13.45 17.68
N PHE A 51 -8.05 -13.57 17.69
CA PHE A 51 -8.88 -13.41 16.49
C PHE A 51 -9.08 -11.95 16.11
N SER A 52 -9.27 -11.06 17.10
CA SER A 52 -9.37 -9.62 16.88
C SER A 52 -8.11 -9.09 16.18
N ASP A 53 -6.93 -9.48 16.67
CA ASP A 53 -5.65 -9.05 16.09
C ASP A 53 -5.47 -9.51 14.64
N LYS A 54 -5.88 -10.75 14.32
CA LYS A 54 -5.84 -11.27 12.95
C LYS A 54 -6.83 -10.57 12.02
N LEU A 55 -8.00 -10.21 12.54
CA LEU A 55 -9.02 -9.45 11.80
C LEU A 55 -8.52 -8.05 11.46
N ASP A 56 -7.85 -7.39 12.39
CA ASP A 56 -7.25 -6.08 12.14
C ASP A 56 -6.09 -6.16 11.13
N ASP A 57 -5.25 -7.20 11.19
CA ASP A 57 -4.22 -7.45 10.15
C ASP A 57 -4.87 -7.66 8.77
N LEU A 58 -5.91 -8.49 8.68
CA LEU A 58 -6.64 -8.75 7.43
C LEU A 58 -7.32 -7.49 6.90
N LYS A 59 -7.92 -6.67 7.76
CA LYS A 59 -8.55 -5.40 7.38
C LYS A 59 -7.53 -4.41 6.84
N SER A 60 -6.35 -4.34 7.47
CA SER A 60 -5.22 -3.55 7.00
C SER A 60 -4.73 -4.02 5.62
N ARG A 61 -4.49 -5.34 5.45
CA ARG A 61 -4.18 -5.95 4.14
C ARG A 61 -5.20 -5.57 3.08
N TYR A 62 -6.47 -5.72 3.40
CA TYR A 62 -7.55 -5.48 2.47
C TYR A 62 -7.60 -4.03 2.01
N ASN A 63 -7.40 -3.06 2.91
CA ASN A 63 -7.32 -1.65 2.56
C ASN A 63 -6.16 -1.33 1.62
N PHE A 64 -4.98 -1.93 1.84
CA PHE A 64 -3.84 -1.76 0.95
C PHE A 64 -4.03 -2.45 -0.40
N VAL A 65 -4.67 -3.62 -0.43
CA VAL A 65 -5.05 -4.28 -1.69
C VAL A 65 -6.02 -3.40 -2.49
N LEU A 66 -6.99 -2.77 -1.82
CA LEU A 66 -7.93 -1.85 -2.46
C LEU A 66 -7.22 -0.60 -3.00
N LEU A 67 -6.29 -0.03 -2.23
CA LEU A 67 -5.48 1.10 -2.65
C LEU A 67 -4.57 0.74 -3.84
N ASN A 68 -3.91 -0.41 -3.77
CA ASN A 68 -3.07 -0.93 -4.84
C ASN A 68 -3.88 -1.11 -6.13
N LYS A 69 -5.08 -1.71 -6.03
CA LYS A 69 -5.99 -1.82 -7.17
C LYS A 69 -6.38 -0.45 -7.74
N GLY A 70 -6.63 0.54 -6.88
CA GLY A 70 -6.89 1.91 -7.31
C GLY A 70 -5.71 2.54 -8.07
N PHE A 71 -4.48 2.32 -7.61
CA PHE A 71 -3.28 2.76 -8.32
C PHE A 71 -3.04 2.01 -9.62
N GLU A 72 -3.28 0.70 -9.67
CA GLU A 72 -3.20 -0.10 -10.90
C GLU A 72 -4.21 0.37 -11.95
N GLU A 73 -5.46 0.68 -11.56
CA GLU A 73 -6.47 1.24 -12.45
C GLU A 73 -6.06 2.64 -12.98
N LEU A 74 -5.49 3.49 -12.13
CA LEU A 74 -4.96 4.80 -12.54
C LEU A 74 -3.74 4.68 -13.47
N LEU A 75 -2.85 3.73 -13.18
CA LEU A 75 -1.69 3.41 -13.99
C LEU A 75 -2.11 2.98 -15.39
N GLY A 76 -3.01 1.99 -15.50
CA GLY A 76 -3.50 1.51 -16.80
C GLY A 76 -4.19 2.59 -17.64
N LYS A 77 -4.91 3.53 -17.00
CA LYS A 77 -5.46 4.71 -17.70
C LYS A 77 -4.36 5.61 -18.24
N LYS A 78 -3.33 5.94 -17.43
CA LYS A 78 -2.21 6.76 -17.90
C LYS A 78 -1.39 6.06 -18.98
N GLU A 79 -1.15 4.76 -18.90
CA GLU A 79 -0.46 4.01 -19.95
C GLU A 79 -1.23 4.08 -21.28
N THR A 80 -2.55 3.96 -21.22
CA THR A 80 -3.41 4.12 -22.40
C THR A 80 -3.28 5.53 -22.98
N ASP A 81 -3.35 6.57 -22.15
CA ASP A 81 -3.13 7.96 -22.58
C ASP A 81 -1.73 8.15 -23.18
N ALA A 82 -0.70 7.51 -22.61
CA ALA A 82 0.68 7.56 -23.09
C ALA A 82 0.79 6.99 -24.50
N PHE A 83 0.14 5.85 -24.71
CA PHE A 83 0.11 5.14 -25.97
C PHE A 83 -0.63 5.96 -27.04
N ILE A 84 -1.80 6.51 -26.72
CA ILE A 84 -2.55 7.39 -27.63
C ILE A 84 -1.71 8.60 -28.02
N LEU A 85 -1.05 9.23 -27.04
CA LEU A 85 -0.25 10.42 -27.28
C LEU A 85 1.05 10.11 -28.05
N MET A 86 1.64 8.92 -27.86
CA MET A 86 2.73 8.40 -28.69
C MET A 86 2.28 8.20 -30.15
N MET A 87 1.12 7.59 -30.37
CA MET A 87 0.56 7.42 -31.71
C MET A 87 0.27 8.78 -32.37
N SER A 88 -0.25 9.75 -31.62
CA SER A 88 -0.44 11.13 -32.07
C SER A 88 0.88 11.80 -32.47
N LEU A 89 1.95 11.60 -31.69
CA LEU A 89 3.29 12.12 -32.02
C LEU A 89 3.82 11.52 -33.33
N ILE A 90 3.68 10.21 -33.53
CA ILE A 90 4.11 9.55 -34.77
C ILE A 90 3.32 10.09 -35.97
N ALA A 91 2.00 10.18 -35.87
CA ALA A 91 1.15 10.73 -36.93
C ALA A 91 1.54 12.17 -37.28
N MET A 92 1.81 12.99 -36.26
CA MET A 92 2.23 14.37 -36.44
C MET A 92 3.63 14.50 -37.06
N GLY A 93 4.57 13.61 -36.68
CA GLY A 93 5.89 13.54 -37.30
C GLY A 93 5.82 13.18 -38.79
N ILE A 94 4.97 12.20 -39.14
CA ILE A 94 4.71 11.85 -40.54
C ILE A 94 4.11 13.03 -41.31
N LEU A 95 3.16 13.76 -40.72
CA LEU A 95 2.55 14.94 -41.34
C LEU A 95 3.57 16.04 -41.63
N ILE A 96 4.48 16.32 -40.69
CA ILE A 96 5.54 17.33 -40.87
C ILE A 96 6.45 16.94 -42.04
N VAL A 97 6.91 15.69 -42.08
CA VAL A 97 7.77 15.18 -43.17
C VAL A 97 7.04 15.22 -44.51
N PHE A 98 5.75 14.83 -44.53
CA PHE A 98 4.92 14.85 -45.72
C PHE A 98 4.77 16.27 -46.29
N LEU A 99 4.45 17.25 -45.43
CA LEU A 99 4.34 18.65 -45.84
C LEU A 99 5.65 19.18 -46.42
N PHE A 100 6.78 18.87 -45.79
CA PHE A 100 8.10 19.27 -46.28
C PHE A 100 8.37 18.77 -47.71
N PHE A 101 8.12 17.48 -47.99
CA PHE A 101 8.29 16.93 -49.34
C PHE A 101 7.29 17.52 -50.35
N HIS A 102 6.03 17.72 -49.95
CA HIS A 102 5.03 18.37 -50.80
C HIS A 102 5.46 19.79 -51.19
N ASN A 103 6.01 20.54 -50.25
CA ASN A 103 6.52 21.89 -50.48
C ASN A 103 7.70 21.90 -51.45
N ILE A 104 8.65 20.97 -51.33
CA ILE A 104 9.77 20.85 -52.29
C ILE A 104 9.25 20.56 -53.72
N TYR A 105 8.27 19.66 -53.85
CA TYR A 105 7.71 19.30 -55.15
C TYR A 105 6.97 20.46 -55.82
N GLN A 106 6.12 21.19 -55.08
CA GLN A 106 5.36 22.33 -55.62
C GLN A 106 6.25 23.50 -56.02
N ASN A 107 7.26 23.83 -55.20
CA ASN A 107 8.16 24.96 -55.47
C ASN A 107 9.12 24.70 -56.64
N TYR A 108 9.21 23.47 -57.15
CA TYR A 108 9.99 23.15 -58.36
C TYR A 108 9.32 23.65 -59.65
N SER A 109 8.00 23.91 -59.65
CA SER A 109 7.21 24.15 -60.87
C SER A 109 6.67 25.58 -61.03
N ASP A 110 6.68 26.41 -59.97
CA ASP A 110 5.99 27.72 -59.93
C ASP A 110 6.96 28.92 -59.79
N ASP A 111 6.72 29.98 -60.57
CA ASP A 111 7.53 31.21 -60.62
C ASP A 111 7.23 32.21 -59.47
N VAL A 112 6.12 31.99 -58.73
CA VAL A 112 5.72 32.81 -57.56
C VAL A 112 6.34 32.24 -56.28
N MET A 113 7.67 32.39 -56.19
CA MET A 113 8.50 31.63 -55.26
C MET A 113 8.44 32.14 -53.81
N TRP A 114 8.51 33.45 -53.56
CA TRP A 114 8.80 33.95 -52.20
C TRP A 114 7.62 33.95 -51.22
N GLY A 115 6.42 34.33 -51.68
CA GLY A 115 5.23 34.43 -50.81
C GLY A 115 4.70 33.06 -50.34
N LYS A 116 4.68 32.07 -51.25
CA LYS A 116 4.23 30.70 -50.95
C LYS A 116 5.19 29.99 -50.00
N ILE A 117 6.50 30.15 -50.21
CA ILE A 117 7.54 29.59 -49.33
C ILE A 117 7.42 30.15 -47.91
N ALA A 118 7.20 31.47 -47.77
CA ALA A 118 7.08 32.11 -46.46
C ALA A 118 5.88 31.58 -45.65
N ILE A 119 4.71 31.43 -46.28
CA ILE A 119 3.50 30.89 -45.64
C ILE A 119 3.72 29.42 -45.25
N SER A 120 4.35 28.65 -46.13
CA SER A 120 4.65 27.24 -45.90
C SER A 120 5.57 27.01 -44.71
N ILE A 121 6.67 27.75 -44.63
CA ILE A 121 7.62 27.69 -43.51
C ILE A 121 6.93 28.10 -42.20
N GLY A 122 6.07 29.11 -42.25
CA GLY A 122 5.28 29.51 -41.07
C GLY A 122 4.39 28.38 -40.55
N LEU A 123 3.72 27.64 -41.45
CA LEU A 123 2.90 26.49 -41.09
C LEU A 123 3.73 25.34 -40.51
N GLU A 124 4.88 25.03 -41.10
CA GLU A 124 5.81 24.00 -40.60
C GLU A 124 6.32 24.34 -39.19
N LEU A 125 6.69 25.60 -38.94
CA LEU A 125 7.14 26.04 -37.60
C LEU A 125 6.04 25.90 -36.55
N ILE A 126 4.79 26.23 -36.90
CA ILE A 126 3.64 26.03 -36.01
C ILE A 126 3.44 24.54 -35.70
N LEU A 127 3.55 23.66 -36.70
CA LEU A 127 3.46 22.21 -36.49
C LEU A 127 4.59 21.69 -35.60
N ILE A 128 5.84 22.12 -35.82
CA ILE A 128 6.98 21.75 -34.98
C ILE A 128 6.76 22.21 -33.53
N TYR A 129 6.18 23.40 -33.34
CA TYR A 129 5.85 23.91 -32.01
C TYR A 129 4.83 23.02 -31.28
N PHE A 130 3.73 22.67 -31.94
CA PHE A 130 2.75 21.74 -31.36
C PHE A 130 3.33 20.34 -31.14
N PHE A 131 4.22 19.86 -32.02
CA PHE A 131 4.93 18.59 -31.84
C PHE A 131 5.79 18.63 -30.58
N ARG A 132 6.51 19.74 -30.34
CA ARG A 132 7.29 19.94 -29.12
C ARG A 132 6.40 19.93 -27.88
N ILE A 133 5.24 20.59 -27.91
CA ILE A 133 4.28 20.57 -26.79
C ILE A 133 3.82 19.15 -26.49
N MET A 134 3.42 18.41 -27.53
CA MET A 134 3.02 17.00 -27.40
C MET A 134 4.16 16.15 -26.82
N LEU A 135 5.39 16.35 -27.26
CA LEU A 135 6.55 15.62 -26.77
C LEU A 135 6.82 15.88 -25.29
N ILE A 136 6.72 17.14 -24.85
CA ILE A 136 6.84 17.51 -23.44
C ILE A 136 5.73 16.85 -22.62
N LYS A 137 4.49 16.86 -23.14
CA LYS A 137 3.36 16.20 -22.48
C LYS A 137 3.56 14.68 -22.37
N HIS A 138 4.13 14.03 -23.39
CA HIS A 138 4.47 12.62 -23.35
C HIS A 138 5.50 12.30 -22.26
N ASN A 139 6.57 13.08 -22.19
CA ASN A 139 7.62 12.90 -21.17
C ASN A 139 7.06 13.11 -19.76
N SER A 140 6.26 14.16 -19.57
CA SER A 140 5.53 14.42 -18.32
C SER A 140 4.66 13.24 -17.90
N LEU A 141 3.92 12.66 -18.84
CA LEU A 141 3.03 11.54 -18.57
C LEU A 141 3.82 10.26 -18.24
N LYS A 142 4.93 10.00 -18.93
CA LYS A 142 5.86 8.90 -18.62
C LYS A 142 6.44 9.02 -17.20
N THR A 143 6.80 10.23 -16.78
CA THR A 143 7.26 10.49 -15.41
C THR A 143 6.16 10.19 -14.38
N GLN A 144 4.91 10.55 -14.68
CA GLN A 144 3.78 10.24 -13.80
C GLN A 144 3.49 8.74 -13.70
N ILE A 145 3.64 7.99 -14.80
CA ILE A 145 3.52 6.52 -14.83
C ILE A 145 4.57 5.89 -13.92
N MET A 146 5.85 6.28 -14.07
CA MET A 146 6.93 5.76 -13.23
C MET A 146 6.70 6.03 -11.72
N GLN A 147 6.17 7.20 -11.37
CA GLN A 147 5.80 7.51 -9.98
C GLN A 147 4.62 6.66 -9.46
N LEU A 148 3.68 6.30 -10.34
CA LEU A 148 2.55 5.42 -10.01
C LEU A 148 2.99 3.96 -9.86
N GLU A 149 3.85 3.46 -10.75
CA GLU A 149 4.43 2.11 -10.65
C GLU A 149 5.16 1.90 -9.33
N LEU A 150 5.93 2.91 -8.89
CA LEU A 150 6.59 2.88 -7.60
C LEU A 150 5.58 2.73 -6.45
N ARG A 151 4.47 3.47 -6.48
CA ARG A 151 3.43 3.36 -5.43
C ARG A 151 2.72 2.02 -5.44
N VAL A 152 2.41 1.47 -6.62
CA VAL A 152 1.86 0.11 -6.76
C VAL A 152 2.80 -0.90 -6.12
N ALA A 153 4.09 -0.89 -6.49
CA ALA A 153 5.08 -1.79 -5.92
C ALA A 153 5.17 -1.63 -4.38
N LEU A 154 5.28 -0.39 -3.88
CA LEU A 154 5.36 -0.15 -2.44
C LEU A 154 4.10 -0.60 -1.69
N CYS A 155 2.90 -0.39 -2.25
CA CYS A 155 1.65 -0.87 -1.66
C CYS A 155 1.53 -2.40 -1.67
N GLN A 156 2.07 -3.09 -2.68
CA GLN A 156 2.14 -4.56 -2.70
C GLN A 156 3.07 -5.12 -1.61
N PHE A 157 4.15 -4.41 -1.28
CA PHE A 157 5.14 -4.82 -0.27
C PHE A 157 4.96 -4.17 1.10
N ILE A 158 3.90 -3.37 1.30
CA ILE A 158 3.78 -2.50 2.47
C ILE A 158 3.71 -3.27 3.79
N GLN A 159 3.21 -4.50 3.80
CA GLN A 159 3.14 -5.30 5.02
C GLN A 159 4.49 -5.86 5.45
N ASP A 160 5.24 -6.44 4.49
CA ASP A 160 6.58 -6.92 4.77
C ASP A 160 7.48 -5.75 5.16
N TYR A 161 7.30 -4.59 4.51
CA TYR A 161 7.96 -3.36 4.89
C TYR A 161 7.52 -2.83 6.26
N ALA A 162 6.22 -2.78 6.59
CA ALA A 162 5.74 -2.28 7.88
C ALA A 162 6.22 -3.17 9.04
N LYS A 163 6.28 -4.48 8.80
CA LYS A 163 6.86 -5.44 9.75
C LYS A 163 8.37 -5.22 9.91
N TYR A 164 9.09 -5.10 8.80
CA TYR A 164 10.53 -4.81 8.78
C TYR A 164 10.88 -3.45 9.39
N ALA A 165 10.09 -2.41 9.13
CA ALA A 165 10.27 -1.08 9.69
C ALA A 165 9.93 -1.02 11.18
N LYS A 166 9.08 -1.90 11.70
CA LYS A 166 8.85 -2.06 13.14
C LYS A 166 10.07 -2.69 13.83
N GLU A 167 10.76 -3.59 13.14
CA GLU A 167 12.02 -4.21 13.58
C GLU A 167 13.20 -3.21 13.48
N ILE A 168 13.28 -2.41 12.40
CA ILE A 168 14.35 -1.41 12.16
C ILE A 168 14.11 -0.06 12.83
N LYS A 169 12.89 0.27 13.28
CA LYS A 169 12.64 1.52 14.02
C LYS A 169 13.49 1.66 15.29
N GLN A 170 14.05 0.56 15.79
CA GLN A 170 15.05 0.58 16.87
C GLN A 170 16.42 1.11 16.43
N ASP A 171 16.77 1.00 15.14
CA ASP A 171 18.08 1.35 14.58
C ASP A 171 18.08 2.62 13.70
N ASP A 172 17.02 2.93 12.94
CA ASP A 172 16.92 4.17 12.14
C ASP A 172 15.47 4.69 11.99
N PRO A 173 15.01 5.60 12.89
CA PRO A 173 13.67 6.16 12.85
C PRO A 173 13.37 7.01 11.61
N SER A 174 14.38 7.43 10.84
CA SER A 174 14.19 8.26 9.63
C SER A 174 13.74 7.46 8.41
N ALA A 175 13.93 6.14 8.40
CA ALA A 175 13.65 5.29 7.25
C ALA A 175 12.13 5.18 6.94
N LEU A 176 11.29 5.12 7.98
CA LEU A 176 9.83 5.00 7.85
C LEU A 176 9.21 6.29 7.30
N GLU A 177 9.66 7.45 7.80
CA GLU A 177 9.18 8.76 7.37
C GLU A 177 9.54 9.03 5.91
N LYS A 178 10.74 8.62 5.47
CA LYS A 178 11.15 8.69 4.06
C LYS A 178 10.28 7.81 3.16
N PHE A 179 9.90 6.61 3.60
CA PHE A 179 9.02 5.73 2.83
C PHE A 179 7.59 6.28 2.71
N GLU A 180 7.01 6.76 3.82
CA GLU A 180 5.69 7.41 3.81
C GLU A 180 5.70 8.62 2.86
N ASN A 181 6.77 9.42 2.87
CA ASN A 181 6.94 10.51 1.93
C ASN A 181 7.03 10.04 0.47
N VAL A 182 7.65 8.89 0.18
CA VAL A 182 7.69 8.34 -1.19
C VAL A 182 6.29 7.90 -1.64
N ILE A 183 5.52 7.21 -0.80
CA ILE A 183 4.16 6.75 -1.13
C ILE A 183 3.17 7.90 -1.27
N PHE A 184 3.19 8.84 -0.33
CA PHE A 184 2.19 9.90 -0.21
C PHE A 184 2.62 11.24 -0.83
N SER A 185 3.81 11.32 -1.43
CA SER A 185 4.23 12.50 -2.19
C SER A 185 3.20 12.90 -3.25
N ASN A 186 3.21 14.16 -3.68
CA ASN A 186 2.41 14.56 -4.84
C ASN A 186 2.96 13.91 -6.12
N ILE A 187 2.06 13.52 -7.02
CA ILE A 187 2.45 13.06 -8.36
C ILE A 187 2.88 14.29 -9.15
N LEU A 188 4.17 14.45 -9.38
CA LEU A 188 4.69 15.63 -10.08
C LEU A 188 4.70 15.42 -11.59
N ALA A 189 4.33 16.48 -12.31
CA ALA A 189 4.21 16.47 -13.76
C ALA A 189 5.55 16.66 -14.49
N ASP A 190 6.60 17.14 -13.83
CA ASP A 190 7.87 17.49 -14.46
C ASP A 190 9.04 16.73 -13.85
N SER A 191 10.01 16.33 -14.69
CA SER A 191 11.20 15.58 -14.24
C SER A 191 12.24 16.45 -13.52
N ASN A 192 12.17 17.77 -13.70
CA ASN A 192 13.10 18.73 -13.10
C ASN A 192 12.75 19.10 -11.65
N ASP A 193 11.54 18.78 -11.20
CA ASP A 193 11.07 18.96 -9.83
C ASP A 193 10.90 17.61 -9.12
N LEU A 194 11.62 16.53 -9.52
CA LEU A 194 11.58 15.31 -8.71
C LEU A 194 11.95 15.68 -7.26
N PRO A 195 11.09 15.42 -6.26
CA PRO A 195 11.43 15.74 -4.90
C PRO A 195 12.61 14.85 -4.50
N SER A 196 13.45 15.31 -3.58
CA SER A 196 14.56 14.53 -2.99
C SER A 196 14.13 13.18 -2.38
N THR A 197 12.83 12.89 -2.33
CA THR A 197 12.26 11.58 -2.02
C THR A 197 12.57 10.51 -3.05
N PHE A 198 12.78 10.85 -4.34
CA PHE A 198 13.17 9.87 -5.36
C PHE A 198 14.65 9.45 -5.26
N ASP A 199 15.52 10.33 -4.74
CA ASP A 199 16.88 9.94 -4.29
C ASP A 199 16.83 8.94 -3.11
N GLY A 200 15.72 8.89 -2.38
CA GLY A 200 15.44 7.87 -1.36
C GLY A 200 15.32 6.45 -1.93
N VAL A 201 14.98 6.28 -3.21
CA VAL A 201 14.91 4.96 -3.87
C VAL A 201 16.30 4.33 -3.98
N GLU A 202 17.35 5.14 -4.15
CA GLU A 202 18.73 4.67 -4.15
C GLU A 202 19.16 4.16 -2.76
N GLN A 203 18.66 4.80 -1.68
CA GLN A 203 18.84 4.32 -0.30
C GLN A 203 18.04 3.05 -0.02
N ILE A 204 16.82 2.91 -0.56
CA ILE A 204 16.03 1.67 -0.49
C ILE A 204 16.75 0.52 -1.23
N GLY A 205 17.36 0.79 -2.39
CA GLY A 205 18.21 -0.18 -3.09
C GLY A 205 19.40 -0.65 -2.25
N ASN A 206 20.01 0.24 -1.46
CA ASN A 206 21.07 -0.12 -0.51
C ASN A 206 20.54 -0.93 0.69
N LEU A 207 19.34 -0.63 1.21
CA LEU A 207 18.69 -1.45 2.25
C LEU A 207 18.35 -2.86 1.74
N ILE A 208 17.86 -2.98 0.50
CA ILE A 208 17.58 -4.27 -0.14
C ILE A 208 18.87 -5.05 -0.43
N LYS A 209 19.97 -4.38 -0.78
CA LYS A 209 21.29 -5.02 -0.90
C LYS A 209 21.81 -5.55 0.43
N ASN A 210 21.58 -4.83 1.52
CA ASN A 210 21.98 -5.26 2.86
C ASN A 210 21.16 -6.45 3.39
N MET A 211 19.98 -6.74 2.81
CA MET A 211 19.20 -7.97 3.07
C MET A 211 19.70 -9.21 2.30
N LYS A 212 20.57 -9.04 1.30
CA LYS A 212 21.17 -10.15 0.53
C LYS A 212 22.56 -10.55 1.04
N GLY A 213 22.99 -9.99 2.18
CA GLY A 213 24.19 -10.38 2.93
C GLY A 213 23.84 -11.27 4.11
#